data_AF-A0A7C9AM62-F1
#
_entry.id   AF-A0A7C9AM62-F1
#
_cell.length_a   1.000
_cell.length_b   1.000
_cell.length_c   1.000
_cell.angle_alpha   90.00
_cell.angle_beta   90.00
_cell.angle_gamma   90.00
#
_symmetry.space_group_name_H-M   'P 1'
#
loop_
_entity.id
_entity.type
_entity.pdbx_description
1 polymer ?
#
loop_
_entity_poly.entity_id
_entity_poly.type
_entity_poly.pdbx_seq_one_letter_code
_entity_poly.pdbx_strand_id
1 'polypeptide(L)'
;CKRQKISSSNAIRDLYADESGYANNKAGDVNEGLKFLLESEDSLQLEETITRHSDELDAVLNHMQVQLEELLDSVVSKCRLMAQQEKQKLCKLIQELPPKNLDRVVEIIQAHNGKSSDTPSDEMFVELEEQGNATLWRLYFYVKAVQNATRLSA
;
A
#
# COMPACT_ATOMS: atom_id res chain seq x y z
N CYS A 1 43.70 -6.07 -12.56
CA CYS A 1 42.53 -5.79 -11.71
C CYS A 1 41.39 -6.73 -12.09
N LYS A 2 41.07 -7.70 -11.22
CA LYS A 2 40.07 -8.75 -11.46
C LYS A 2 38.67 -8.19 -11.17
N ARG A 3 37.76 -8.27 -12.13
CA ARG A 3 36.32 -8.05 -11.91
C ARG A 3 35.69 -9.36 -11.45
N GLN A 4 35.15 -9.38 -10.23
CA GLN A 4 34.21 -10.42 -9.79
C GLN A 4 32.79 -9.98 -10.16
N LYS A 5 32.12 -10.78 -11.00
CA LYS A 5 30.67 -10.75 -11.17
C LYS A 5 30.09 -11.74 -10.15
N ILE A 6 29.31 -11.26 -9.20
CA ILE A 6 28.49 -12.12 -8.35
C ILE A 6 27.17 -12.32 -9.10
N SER A 7 27.00 -13.52 -9.65
CA SER A 7 25.78 -13.94 -10.36
C SER A 7 24.81 -14.51 -9.34
N SER A 8 23.93 -13.68 -8.79
CA SER A 8 22.92 -14.08 -7.80
C SER A 8 21.57 -14.36 -8.47
N SER A 9 21.54 -15.23 -9.50
CA SER A 9 20.30 -15.46 -10.28
C SER A 9 19.73 -16.88 -10.20
N ASN A 10 20.32 -17.81 -9.44
CA ASN A 10 19.94 -19.23 -9.57
C ASN A 10 19.24 -19.86 -8.36
N ALA A 11 18.95 -19.14 -7.28
CA ALA A 11 18.30 -19.76 -6.11
C ALA A 11 16.76 -19.95 -6.25
N ILE A 12 16.12 -19.29 -7.21
CA ILE A 12 14.64 -19.30 -7.32
C ILE A 12 14.13 -20.43 -8.23
N ARG A 13 14.97 -20.98 -9.11
CA ARG A 13 14.52 -21.97 -10.10
C ARG A 13 14.27 -23.37 -9.50
N ASP A 14 14.87 -23.67 -8.35
CA ASP A 14 14.84 -25.02 -7.78
C ASP A 14 13.61 -25.29 -6.89
N LEU A 15 12.68 -24.34 -6.74
CA LEU A 15 11.46 -24.50 -5.93
C LEU A 15 10.22 -24.91 -6.74
N TYR A 16 10.30 -25.03 -8.06
CA TYR A 16 9.14 -25.32 -8.93
C TYR A 16 9.34 -26.56 -9.82
N ALA A 17 9.90 -27.63 -9.24
CA ALA A 17 10.01 -28.91 -9.92
C ALA A 17 9.31 -30.01 -9.11
N ASP A 18 7.99 -29.93 -8.99
CA ASP A 18 7.15 -31.12 -8.87
C ASP A 18 5.83 -30.87 -9.60
N GLU A 19 5.77 -31.30 -10.87
CA GLU A 19 4.50 -31.56 -11.54
C GLU A 19 4.01 -32.94 -11.08
N SER A 20 3.22 -32.97 -10.00
CA SER A 20 2.34 -34.11 -9.71
C SER A 20 0.89 -33.67 -9.87
N GLY A 21 0.29 -34.11 -10.98
CA GLY A 21 -1.10 -33.82 -11.30
C GLY A 21 -2.05 -34.48 -10.29
N TYR A 22 -2.92 -33.67 -9.69
CA TYR A 22 -4.14 -34.16 -9.07
C TYR A 22 -5.34 -33.30 -9.45
N ALA A 23 -6.39 -34.03 -9.75
CA ALA A 23 -7.65 -33.56 -10.27
C ALA A 23 -8.39 -32.64 -9.29
N ASN A 24 -9.04 -31.63 -9.87
CA ASN A 24 -10.37 -31.12 -9.53
C ASN A 24 -10.93 -31.52 -8.14
N ASN A 25 -10.51 -30.84 -7.06
CA ASN A 25 -11.11 -31.02 -5.74
C ASN A 25 -11.81 -29.74 -5.25
N LYS A 26 -13.02 -29.95 -4.75
CA LYS A 26 -13.89 -28.93 -4.16
C LYS A 26 -13.15 -28.19 -3.04
N ALA A 27 -13.41 -26.89 -2.92
CA ALA A 27 -12.88 -26.02 -1.87
C ALA A 27 -13.10 -26.51 -0.41
N GLY A 28 -13.91 -27.55 -0.19
CA GLY A 28 -14.05 -28.20 1.11
C GLY A 28 -12.87 -29.08 1.54
N ASP A 29 -12.11 -29.65 0.60
CA ASP A 29 -11.04 -30.64 0.86
C ASP A 29 -9.77 -30.00 1.46
N VAL A 30 -9.38 -28.83 0.92
CA VAL A 30 -8.19 -28.10 1.40
C VAL A 30 -8.37 -27.59 2.84
N ASN A 31 -9.58 -27.14 3.19
CA ASN A 31 -9.86 -26.63 4.54
C ASN A 31 -9.83 -27.74 5.60
N GLU A 32 -10.26 -28.96 5.24
CA GLU A 32 -10.22 -30.12 6.13
C GLU A 32 -8.79 -30.65 6.31
N GLY A 33 -7.98 -30.65 5.24
CA GLY A 33 -6.55 -30.93 5.33
C GLY A 33 -5.76 -29.88 6.14
N LEU A 34 -6.09 -28.60 5.99
CA LEU A 34 -5.46 -27.51 6.77
C LEU A 34 -5.81 -27.63 8.26
N LYS A 35 -7.07 -27.96 8.57
CA LYS A 35 -7.54 -28.20 9.93
C LYS A 35 -6.84 -29.41 10.57
N PHE A 36 -6.66 -30.50 9.82
CA PHE A 36 -5.93 -31.67 10.29
C PHE A 36 -4.47 -31.36 10.63
N LEU A 37 -3.79 -30.56 9.80
CA LEU A 37 -2.42 -30.12 10.06
C LEU A 37 -2.31 -29.23 11.31
N LEU A 38 -3.30 -28.36 11.54
CA LEU A 38 -3.41 -27.52 12.74
C LEU A 38 -3.80 -28.31 14.01
N GLU A 39 -4.36 -29.51 13.89
CA GLU A 39 -4.70 -30.38 15.01
C GLU A 39 -3.59 -31.41 15.33
N SER A 40 -2.51 -31.45 14.54
CA SER A 40 -1.37 -32.36 14.72
C SER A 40 -0.37 -31.88 15.79
N GLU A 41 0.51 -32.76 16.28
CA GLU A 41 1.57 -32.39 17.25
C GLU A 41 2.57 -31.35 16.69
N ASP A 42 2.71 -31.27 15.37
CA ASP A 42 3.55 -30.30 14.66
C ASP A 42 2.83 -28.95 14.40
N SER A 43 1.60 -28.78 14.90
CA SER A 43 0.78 -27.58 14.71
C SER A 43 1.51 -26.30 15.12
N LEU A 44 2.27 -26.33 16.22
CA LEU A 44 3.05 -25.19 16.67
C LEU A 44 4.16 -24.79 15.67
N GLN A 45 4.82 -25.75 15.03
CA GLN A 45 5.84 -25.48 14.01
C GLN A 45 5.23 -24.93 12.72
N LEU A 46 4.04 -25.42 12.36
CA LEU A 46 3.30 -24.93 11.21
C LEU A 46 2.81 -23.49 11.44
N GLU A 47 2.22 -23.22 12.60
CA GLU A 47 1.78 -21.88 13.00
C GLU A 47 2.95 -20.89 13.03
N GLU A 48 4.08 -21.27 13.61
CA GLU A 48 5.32 -20.47 13.61
C GLU A 48 5.81 -20.20 12.18
N THR A 49 5.78 -21.22 11.31
CA THR A 49 6.20 -21.09 9.91
C THR A 49 5.29 -20.16 9.12
N ILE A 50 3.97 -20.28 9.29
CA ILE A 50 2.98 -19.41 8.62
C ILE A 50 3.10 -17.98 9.12
N THR A 51 3.23 -17.79 10.43
CA THR A 51 3.39 -16.46 11.04
C THR A 51 4.66 -15.81 10.53
N ARG A 52 5.80 -16.51 10.58
CA ARG A 52 7.08 -16.02 10.06
C ARG A 52 6.98 -15.60 8.59
N HIS A 53 6.37 -16.43 7.74
CA HIS A 53 6.21 -16.07 6.33
C HIS A 53 5.26 -14.89 6.12
N SER A 54 4.21 -14.77 6.93
CA SER A 54 3.30 -13.62 6.88
C SER A 54 4.02 -12.34 7.29
N ASP A 55 4.80 -12.37 8.38
CA ASP A 55 5.62 -11.24 8.84
C ASP A 55 6.68 -10.84 7.81
N GLU A 56 7.32 -11.81 7.16
CA GLU A 56 8.27 -11.57 6.06
C GLU A 56 7.61 -10.86 4.88
N LEU A 57 6.42 -11.30 4.47
CA LEU A 57 5.67 -10.67 3.39
C LEU A 57 5.19 -9.27 3.76
N ASP A 58 4.67 -9.09 4.98
CA ASP A 58 4.26 -7.79 5.49
C ASP A 58 5.43 -6.82 5.57
N ALA A 59 6.62 -7.28 5.99
CA ALA A 59 7.83 -6.47 5.98
C ALA A 59 8.20 -6.01 4.56
N VAL A 60 8.11 -6.89 3.56
CA VAL A 60 8.36 -6.55 2.15
C VAL A 60 7.32 -5.55 1.63
N LEU A 61 6.03 -5.78 1.90
CA LEU A 61 4.96 -4.88 1.47
C LEU A 61 5.11 -3.48 2.09
N ASN A 62 5.38 -3.41 3.38
CA ASN A 62 5.63 -2.15 4.09
C ASN A 62 6.86 -1.43 3.51
N HIS A 63 7.94 -2.16 3.22
CA HIS A 63 9.12 -1.56 2.59
C HIS A 63 8.80 -0.98 1.21
N MET A 64 8.07 -1.72 0.37
CA MET A 64 7.63 -1.23 -0.94
C MET A 64 6.72 -0.01 -0.82
N GLN A 65 5.80 0.00 0.15
CA GLN A 65 4.93 1.15 0.42
C GLN A 65 5.77 2.39 0.75
N VAL A 66 6.75 2.28 1.66
CA VAL A 66 7.65 3.40 2.01
C VAL A 66 8.40 3.91 0.78
N GLN A 67 8.95 3.03 -0.06
CA GLN A 67 9.64 3.44 -1.29
C GLN A 67 8.72 4.17 -2.28
N LEU A 68 7.46 3.76 -2.38
CA LEU A 68 6.47 4.46 -3.21
C LEU A 68 6.15 5.85 -2.64
N GLU A 69 6.00 5.99 -1.33
CA GLU A 69 5.80 7.30 -0.68
C GLU A 69 6.98 8.24 -0.95
N GLU A 70 8.21 7.76 -0.75
CA GLU A 70 9.42 8.54 -0.99
C GLU A 70 9.55 8.98 -2.46
N LEU A 71 9.22 8.08 -3.40
CA LEU A 71 9.23 8.40 -4.82
C LEU A 71 8.19 9.47 -5.15
N LEU A 72 6.98 9.35 -4.60
CA LEU A 72 5.93 10.36 -4.78
C LEU A 72 6.38 11.72 -4.25
N ASP A 73 6.99 11.78 -3.07
CA ASP A 73 7.59 13.02 -2.52
C ASP A 73 8.67 13.59 -3.42
N SER A 74 9.57 12.74 -3.90
CA SER A 74 10.63 13.15 -4.82
C SER A 74 10.07 13.76 -6.11
N VAL A 75 8.99 13.20 -6.65
CA VAL A 75 8.33 13.72 -7.85
C VAL A 75 7.60 15.03 -7.54
N VAL A 76 6.79 15.09 -6.48
CA VAL A 76 6.00 16.30 -6.16
C VAL A 76 6.85 17.47 -5.68
N SER A 77 8.03 17.22 -5.09
CA SER A 77 8.97 18.27 -4.70
C SER A 77 9.48 19.10 -5.88
N LYS A 78 9.40 18.54 -7.10
CA LYS A 78 9.79 19.21 -8.35
C LYS A 78 8.62 19.96 -9.00
N CYS A 79 7.40 19.83 -8.48
CA CYS A 79 6.26 20.58 -8.96
C CYS A 79 6.39 22.06 -8.57
N ARG A 80 5.95 22.95 -9.45
CA ARG A 80 5.89 24.39 -9.17
C ARG A 80 4.98 24.68 -7.97
N LEU A 81 5.04 25.90 -7.45
CA LEU A 81 4.06 26.34 -6.45
C LEU A 81 2.63 26.26 -7.00
N MET A 82 1.72 25.71 -6.21
CA MET A 82 0.29 25.67 -6.52
C MET A 82 -0.33 27.05 -6.34
N ALA A 83 -1.00 27.56 -7.38
CA ALA A 83 -1.65 28.86 -7.34
C ALA A 83 -2.91 28.83 -6.48
N GLN A 84 -3.31 29.97 -5.91
CA GLN A 84 -4.49 30.06 -5.04
C GLN A 84 -5.77 29.53 -5.71
N GLN A 85 -6.00 29.84 -6.98
CA GLN A 85 -7.15 29.32 -7.72
C GLN A 85 -7.11 27.78 -7.87
N GLU A 86 -5.92 27.19 -7.93
CA GLU A 86 -5.76 25.73 -8.01
C GLU A 86 -6.05 25.08 -6.65
N LYS A 87 -5.60 25.70 -5.56
CA LYS A 87 -5.94 25.27 -4.20
C LYS A 87 -7.46 25.28 -3.98
N GLN A 88 -8.14 26.38 -4.35
CA GLN A 88 -9.59 26.47 -4.24
C GLN A 88 -10.32 25.39 -5.05
N LYS A 89 -9.82 25.08 -6.25
CA LYS A 89 -10.36 23.98 -7.06
C LYS A 89 -10.10 22.63 -6.38
N LEU A 90 -8.91 22.42 -5.84
CA LEU A 90 -8.57 21.20 -5.11
C LEU A 90 -9.49 20.97 -3.91
N CYS A 91 -9.81 22.02 -3.13
CA CYS A 91 -10.79 21.91 -2.03
C CYS A 91 -12.12 21.32 -2.50
N LYS A 92 -12.66 21.84 -3.61
CA LYS A 92 -13.93 21.37 -4.18
C LYS A 92 -13.83 19.93 -4.64
N LEU A 93 -12.75 19.57 -5.33
CA LEU A 93 -12.54 18.21 -5.82
C LEU A 93 -12.41 17.20 -4.67
N ILE A 94 -11.84 17.59 -3.52
CA ILE A 94 -11.77 16.75 -2.31
C ILE A 94 -13.16 16.55 -1.72
N GLN A 95 -13.98 17.60 -1.64
CA GLN A 95 -15.35 17.52 -1.13
C GLN A 95 -16.27 16.63 -1.99
N GLU A 96 -15.96 16.48 -3.28
CA GLU A 96 -16.68 15.61 -4.21
C GLU A 96 -16.22 14.14 -4.17
N LEU A 97 -15.19 13.81 -3.38
CA LEU A 97 -14.71 12.43 -3.29
C LEU A 97 -15.71 11.51 -2.57
N PRO A 98 -15.81 10.23 -2.99
CA PRO A 98 -16.53 9.23 -2.21
C PRO A 98 -15.96 9.12 -0.78
N PRO A 99 -16.79 8.86 0.25
CA PRO A 99 -16.34 8.80 1.64
C PRO A 99 -15.16 7.84 1.87
N LYS A 100 -15.19 6.66 1.23
CA LYS A 100 -14.11 5.65 1.28
C LYS A 100 -12.73 6.15 0.83
N ASN A 101 -12.67 7.28 0.13
CA ASN A 101 -11.44 7.84 -0.40
C ASN A 101 -10.89 8.98 0.47
N LEU A 102 -11.65 9.43 1.48
CA LEU A 102 -11.25 10.51 2.38
C LEU A 102 -10.21 10.06 3.41
N ASP A 103 -10.20 8.79 3.82
CA ASP A 103 -9.19 8.25 4.75
C ASP A 103 -7.77 8.49 4.22
N ARG A 104 -7.57 8.22 2.93
CA ARG A 104 -6.28 8.48 2.28
C ARG A 104 -5.94 9.97 2.16
N VAL A 105 -6.93 10.85 2.07
CA VAL A 105 -6.70 12.31 2.11
C VAL A 105 -6.14 12.71 3.47
N VAL A 106 -6.71 12.16 4.54
CA VAL A 106 -6.27 12.38 5.92
C VAL A 106 -4.83 11.90 6.11
N GLU A 107 -4.52 10.68 5.66
CA GLU A 107 -3.16 10.12 5.75
C GLU A 107 -2.12 11.02 5.07
N ILE A 108 -2.40 11.51 3.85
CA ILE A 108 -1.49 12.39 3.11
C ILE A 108 -1.23 13.69 3.88
N ILE A 109 -2.23 14.26 4.53
CA ILE A 109 -2.10 15.50 5.29
C ILE A 109 -1.30 15.27 6.58
N GLN A 110 -1.60 14.18 7.29
CA GLN A 110 -0.91 13.85 8.54
C GLN A 110 0.56 13.52 8.33
N ALA A 111 0.90 12.83 7.23
CA ALA A 111 2.28 12.45 6.89
C ALA A 111 3.24 13.66 6.81
N HIS A 112 2.76 14.83 6.40
CA HIS A 112 3.59 16.02 6.25
C HIS A 112 3.46 17.04 7.39
N ASN A 113 2.38 16.99 8.17
CA ASN A 113 2.16 17.94 9.26
C ASN A 113 2.81 17.52 10.58
N GLY A 114 3.36 16.30 10.66
CA GLY A 114 4.10 15.80 11.83
C GLY A 114 3.28 15.72 13.13
N LYS A 115 1.99 16.05 13.06
CA LYS A 115 1.03 15.98 14.17
C LYS A 115 0.10 14.81 13.86
N SER A 116 0.34 13.67 14.49
CA SER A 116 -0.76 12.74 14.73
C SER A 116 -1.71 13.46 15.68
N SER A 117 -2.89 13.82 15.20
CA SER A 117 -3.95 14.19 16.12
C SER A 117 -4.42 12.87 16.75
N ASP A 118 -3.89 12.52 17.92
CA ASP A 118 -4.23 11.30 18.66
C ASP A 118 -5.70 11.27 19.16
N THR A 119 -6.52 12.22 18.70
CA THR A 119 -7.95 12.29 19.00
C THR A 119 -8.75 11.81 17.78
N PRO A 120 -9.47 10.70 17.89
CA PRO A 120 -10.39 10.25 16.86
C PRO A 120 -11.58 11.22 16.87
N SER A 121 -11.47 12.28 16.08
CA SER A 121 -12.58 13.14 15.72
C SER A 121 -13.06 12.68 14.35
N ASP A 122 -14.35 12.36 14.22
CA ASP A 122 -15.00 12.05 12.93
C ASP A 122 -14.89 13.21 11.93
N GLU A 123 -14.55 14.41 12.42
CA GLU A 123 -14.41 15.62 11.62
C GLU A 123 -12.98 16.16 11.69
N MET A 124 -12.30 16.19 10.54
CA MET A 124 -11.00 16.85 10.36
C MET A 124 -11.18 18.13 9.56
N PHE A 125 -10.99 19.27 10.22
CA PHE A 125 -10.93 20.57 9.54
C PHE A 125 -9.54 20.78 8.95
N VAL A 126 -9.45 20.85 7.63
CA VAL A 126 -8.19 21.05 6.91
C VAL A 126 -8.20 22.41 6.24
N GLU A 127 -7.30 23.28 6.70
CA GLU A 127 -7.00 24.51 5.98
C GLU A 127 -5.94 24.23 4.89
N LEU A 128 -6.41 23.99 3.67
CA LEU A 128 -5.57 23.76 2.49
C LEU A 128 -4.67 24.94 2.15
N GLU A 129 -5.01 26.16 2.58
CA GLU A 129 -4.18 27.34 2.32
C GLU A 129 -2.85 27.32 3.09
N GLU A 130 -2.84 26.73 4.27
CA GLU A 130 -1.67 26.61 5.14
C GLU A 130 -0.79 25.37 4.85
N GLN A 131 -1.25 24.47 3.97
CA GLN A 131 -0.52 23.24 3.65
C GLN A 131 0.72 23.51 2.78
N GLY A 132 1.74 22.67 2.98
CA GLY A 132 2.95 22.67 2.16
C GLY A 132 2.67 22.33 0.68
N ASN A 133 3.49 22.87 -0.23
CA ASN A 133 3.31 22.67 -1.67
C ASN A 133 3.34 21.18 -2.07
N ALA A 134 4.20 20.37 -1.43
CA ALA A 134 4.26 18.93 -1.68
C ALA A 134 2.93 18.25 -1.35
N THR A 135 2.37 18.50 -0.16
CA THR A 135 1.07 17.99 0.28
C THR A 135 -0.05 18.37 -0.69
N LEU A 136 -0.07 19.62 -1.17
CA LEU A 136 -1.06 20.08 -2.12
C LEU A 136 -1.03 19.30 -3.44
N TRP A 137 0.16 19.07 -4.00
CA TRP A 137 0.29 18.28 -5.23
C TRP A 137 0.03 16.78 -5.01
N ARG A 138 0.44 16.22 -3.87
CA ARG A 138 0.09 14.85 -3.45
C ARG A 138 -1.41 14.64 -3.48
N LEU A 139 -2.15 15.54 -2.82
CA LEU A 139 -3.61 15.54 -2.78
C LEU A 139 -4.21 15.68 -4.19
N TYR A 140 -3.72 16.62 -4.99
CA TYR A 140 -4.23 16.82 -6.34
C TYR A 140 -4.11 15.58 -7.23
N PHE A 141 -2.94 14.94 -7.26
CA PHE A 141 -2.73 13.75 -8.08
C PHE A 141 -3.54 12.55 -7.58
N TYR A 142 -3.66 12.38 -6.26
CA TYR A 142 -4.51 11.35 -5.67
C TYR A 142 -5.98 11.54 -6.09
N VAL A 143 -6.54 12.74 -5.89
CA VAL A 143 -7.93 13.07 -6.26
C VAL A 143 -8.15 12.83 -7.76
N LYS A 144 -7.21 13.23 -8.61
CA LYS A 144 -7.30 12.99 -10.06
C LYS A 144 -7.26 11.51 -10.42
N ALA A 145 -6.44 10.71 -9.74
CA ALA A 145 -6.40 9.27 -9.94
C ALA A 145 -7.75 8.62 -9.59
N VAL A 146 -8.35 9.01 -8.45
CA VAL A 146 -9.67 8.51 -8.03
C VAL A 146 -10.75 8.90 -9.04
N GLN A 147 -10.81 10.17 -9.47
CA GLN A 147 -11.77 10.61 -10.48
C GLN A 147 -11.62 9.85 -11.80
N ASN A 148 -10.39 9.60 -12.23
CA ASN A 148 -10.12 8.83 -13.44
C ASN A 148 -10.56 7.36 -13.28
N ALA A 149 -10.28 6.73 -12.14
CA ALA A 149 -10.69 5.37 -11.86
C ALA A 149 -12.22 5.24 -11.86
N THR A 150 -12.92 6.15 -11.18
CA THR A 150 -14.40 6.19 -11.15
C THR A 150 -14.98 6.33 -12.56
N ARG A 151 -14.41 7.21 -13.39
CA ARG A 151 -14.84 7.39 -14.79
C ARG A 151 -14.62 6.12 -15.63
N LEU A 152 -13.55 5.38 -15.39
CA LEU A 152 -13.23 4.16 -16.14
C LEU A 152 -14.04 2.94 -15.69
N SER A 153 -14.55 2.96 -14.46
CA SER A 153 -15.42 1.91 -13.91
C SER A 153 -16.91 2.09 -14.20
N ALA A 154 -17.30 3.23 -14.79
CA ALA A 154 -18.68 3.58 -15.13
C ALA A 154 -18.98 3.23 -16.60
#